data_AF-J9G448-F1
#
_entry.id   AF-J9G448-F1
#
_cell.length_a   1.000
_cell.length_b   1.000
_cell.length_c   1.000
_cell.angle_alpha   90.00
_cell.angle_beta   90.00
_cell.angle_gamma   90.00
#
_symmetry.space_group_name_H-M   'P 1'
#
loop_
_entity.id
_entity.type
_entity.pdbx_description
1 polymer ?
#
loop_
_entity_poly.entity_id
_entity_poly.type
_entity_poly.pdbx_seq_one_letter_code
_entity_poly.pdbx_strand_id
1 'polypeptide(L)'
;MLFNGATIESCVETIAKTLPVCKVREVAYATFSILQIFRNGEAYLVEFDNPGCIFIRNHEVQSYPYKERNIEGKQIHEYRFQVELGDYFVLMSDGVLYAGPGDFLNFGWTWDSMAKASLRCLSEEISASRLAVSLADTCDELYGHRPGDDTTVAVMHVIPRQVVNIFTGPPENKEDDERVVKAFMKQEGKKVVSGGTSANIAARVLGKEIYTSLKDYDPKVPPTAVIEGIDLVTEGVLTLGMALKLLKKYVKKGLTPRFLRNWTRVTELPDWQNCSSKNVPRYICLSGKR
;
A
#
# COMPACT_ATOMS: atom_id res chain seq x y z
N MET A 1 16.22 -15.57 -8.33
CA MET A 1 16.76 -16.05 -7.03
C MET A 1 15.70 -15.94 -5.94
N LEU A 2 15.24 -14.74 -5.58
CA LEU A 2 14.17 -14.54 -4.59
C LEU A 2 12.88 -15.31 -4.91
N PHE A 3 12.39 -15.23 -6.16
CA PHE A 3 11.20 -15.98 -6.61
C PHE A 3 11.35 -17.51 -6.50
N ASN A 4 12.60 -18.00 -6.48
CA ASN A 4 12.91 -19.43 -6.39
C ASN A 4 13.21 -19.87 -4.94
N GLY A 5 12.91 -19.03 -3.94
CA GLY A 5 13.05 -19.38 -2.52
C GLY A 5 14.42 -19.10 -1.88
N ALA A 6 15.33 -18.41 -2.58
CA ALA A 6 16.58 -17.96 -1.96
C ALA A 6 16.29 -16.88 -0.88
N THR A 7 17.10 -16.88 0.18
CA THR A 7 17.02 -15.85 1.22
C THR A 7 17.45 -14.48 0.67
N ILE A 8 16.96 -13.39 1.28
CA ILE A 8 17.37 -12.03 0.88
C ILE A 8 18.87 -11.87 1.11
N GLU A 9 19.41 -12.38 2.20
CA GLU A 9 20.84 -12.32 2.54
C GLU A 9 21.70 -12.95 1.44
N SER A 10 21.30 -14.12 0.92
CA SER A 10 22.00 -14.80 -0.17
C SER A 10 21.89 -14.03 -1.48
N CYS A 11 20.73 -13.40 -1.73
CA CYS A 11 20.52 -12.58 -2.92
C CYS A 11 21.34 -11.29 -2.87
N VAL A 12 21.37 -10.61 -1.72
CA VAL A 12 22.18 -9.43 -1.46
C VAL A 12 23.66 -9.76 -1.65
N GLU A 13 24.14 -10.87 -1.09
CA GLU A 13 25.53 -11.30 -1.28
C GLU A 13 25.85 -11.59 -2.75
N THR A 14 24.96 -12.27 -3.46
CA THR A 14 25.17 -12.59 -4.88
C THR A 14 25.15 -11.34 -5.75
N ILE A 15 24.21 -10.41 -5.50
CA ILE A 15 24.15 -9.13 -6.19
C ILE A 15 25.41 -8.31 -5.89
N ALA A 16 25.78 -8.18 -4.62
CA ALA A 16 26.98 -7.44 -4.21
C ALA A 16 28.23 -7.99 -4.89
N LYS A 17 28.42 -9.32 -4.96
CA LYS A 17 29.59 -9.93 -5.64
C LYS A 17 29.57 -9.79 -7.16
N THR A 18 28.38 -9.72 -7.77
CA THR A 18 28.25 -9.65 -9.24
C THR A 18 28.21 -8.24 -9.78
N LEU A 19 27.91 -7.23 -8.94
CA LEU A 19 27.89 -5.84 -9.35
C LEU A 19 29.31 -5.37 -9.72
N PRO A 20 29.56 -5.04 -11.00
CA PRO A 20 30.86 -4.55 -11.41
C PRO A 20 31.09 -3.17 -10.78
N VAL A 21 32.31 -2.94 -10.27
CA VAL A 21 32.75 -1.59 -9.90
C VAL A 21 33.20 -0.91 -11.20
N CYS A 22 32.65 0.27 -11.48
CA CYS A 22 33.05 1.03 -12.66
C CYS A 22 34.52 1.45 -12.52
N LYS A 23 35.42 0.92 -13.37
CA LYS A 23 36.87 1.22 -13.30
C LYS A 23 37.23 2.70 -13.50
N VAL A 24 36.33 3.50 -14.08
CA VAL A 24 36.57 4.93 -14.35
C VAL A 24 36.04 5.81 -13.22
N ARG A 25 34.92 5.44 -12.60
CA ARG A 25 34.26 6.23 -11.54
C ARG A 25 34.48 5.69 -10.14
N GLU A 26 34.99 4.47 -10.00
CA GLU A 26 35.13 3.71 -8.75
C GLU A 26 33.82 3.49 -7.96
N VAL A 27 32.66 3.79 -8.57
CA VAL A 27 31.33 3.58 -7.97
C VAL A 27 30.72 2.27 -8.48
N ALA A 28 29.92 1.60 -7.63
CA ALA A 28 29.13 0.44 -8.02
C ALA A 28 28.05 0.81 -9.07
N TYR A 29 27.80 -0.10 -10.02
CA TYR A 29 26.91 0.15 -11.17
C TYR A 29 25.41 0.23 -10.83
N ALA A 30 25.00 -0.19 -9.63
CA ALA A 30 23.61 -0.12 -9.19
C ALA A 30 23.51 -0.04 -7.67
N THR A 31 22.53 0.74 -7.21
CA THR A 31 22.15 0.90 -5.80
C THR A 31 20.86 0.13 -5.54
N PHE A 32 20.60 -0.26 -4.30
CA PHE A 32 19.32 -0.87 -3.95
C PHE A 32 18.93 -0.68 -2.49
N SER A 33 17.62 -0.66 -2.26
CA SER A 33 17.01 -0.81 -0.94
C SER A 33 15.96 -1.92 -1.00
N ILE A 34 16.03 -2.86 -0.07
CA ILE A 34 15.09 -3.99 0.04
C ILE A 34 14.47 -3.98 1.42
N LEU A 35 13.16 -3.75 1.51
CA LEU A 35 12.39 -3.89 2.74
C LEU A 35 11.53 -5.16 2.65
N GLN A 36 11.71 -6.08 3.58
CA GLN A 36 10.86 -7.25 3.78
C GLN A 36 10.15 -7.17 5.12
N ILE A 37 8.83 -7.35 5.10
CA ILE A 37 8.01 -7.45 6.31
C ILE A 37 7.34 -8.82 6.34
N PHE A 38 7.59 -9.53 7.43
CA PHE A 38 6.99 -10.82 7.75
C PHE A 38 5.65 -10.62 8.48
N ARG A 39 4.77 -11.62 8.41
CA ARG A 39 3.43 -11.52 9.02
C ARG A 39 3.45 -11.52 10.55
N ASN A 40 4.54 -11.95 11.17
CA ASN A 40 4.76 -11.87 12.62
C ASN A 40 5.22 -10.47 13.08
N GLY A 41 5.35 -9.50 12.16
CA GLY A 41 5.82 -8.15 12.47
C GLY A 41 7.33 -7.97 12.32
N GLU A 42 8.11 -9.04 12.13
CA GLU A 42 9.53 -8.91 11.87
C GLU A 42 9.75 -8.20 10.54
N ALA A 43 10.70 -7.28 10.51
CA ALA A 43 11.15 -6.61 9.31
C ALA A 43 12.66 -6.70 9.15
N TYR A 44 13.07 -6.81 7.89
CA TYR A 44 14.46 -6.80 7.48
C TYR A 44 14.59 -5.77 6.34
N LEU A 45 15.43 -4.76 6.57
CA LEU A 45 15.76 -3.73 5.59
C LEU A 45 17.24 -3.86 5.25
N VAL A 46 17.55 -3.79 3.96
CA VAL A 46 18.91 -3.78 3.44
C VAL A 46 19.06 -2.58 2.53
N GLU A 47 20.14 -1.83 2.71
CA GLU A 47 20.44 -0.64 1.91
C GLU A 47 21.88 -0.69 1.42
N PHE A 48 22.05 -0.41 0.13
CA PHE A 48 23.34 -0.30 -0.53
C PHE A 48 23.32 0.93 -1.45
N ASP A 49 24.08 1.96 -1.07
CA ASP A 49 24.29 3.23 -1.80
C ASP A 49 23.03 4.06 -2.15
N ASN A 50 21.83 3.56 -1.88
CA ASN A 50 20.60 4.35 -1.97
C ASN A 50 20.46 5.28 -0.76
N PRO A 51 19.69 6.37 -0.89
CA PRO A 51 19.25 7.14 0.26
C PRO A 51 18.58 6.25 1.31
N GLY A 52 18.88 6.51 2.58
CA GLY A 52 18.29 5.76 3.69
C GLY A 52 16.77 5.86 3.71
N CYS A 53 16.12 4.80 4.15
CA CYS A 53 14.68 4.73 4.32
C CYS A 53 14.23 5.77 5.33
N ILE A 54 13.22 6.57 4.98
CA ILE A 54 12.51 7.37 5.98
C ILE A 54 11.52 6.44 6.66
N PHE A 55 11.85 6.04 7.89
CA PHE A 55 10.94 5.30 8.75
C PHE A 55 10.15 6.29 9.62
N ILE A 56 8.81 6.24 9.53
CA ILE A 56 7.90 7.05 10.34
C ILE A 56 7.04 6.15 11.20
N ARG A 57 7.04 6.42 12.52
CA ARG A 57 6.15 5.82 13.52
C ARG A 57 5.56 6.93 14.35
N ASN A 58 4.27 6.85 14.65
CA ASN A 58 3.55 7.87 15.46
C ASN A 58 3.77 9.31 14.97
N HIS A 59 3.78 9.53 13.65
CA HIS A 59 4.05 10.83 13.01
C HIS A 59 5.43 11.44 13.31
N GLU A 60 6.39 10.61 13.72
CA GLU A 60 7.77 11.02 13.96
C GLU A 60 8.74 10.14 13.17
N VAL A 61 9.79 10.78 12.64
CA VAL A 61 10.86 10.08 11.93
C VAL A 61 11.71 9.33 12.95
N GLN A 62 11.85 8.03 12.74
CA GLN A 62 12.58 7.15 13.65
C GLN A 62 14.02 6.95 13.18
N SER A 63 14.93 6.92 14.14
CA SER A 63 16.28 6.39 13.93
C SER A 63 16.33 4.96 14.47
N TYR A 64 16.90 4.04 13.69
CA TYR A 64 17.06 2.65 14.10
C TYR A 64 18.50 2.18 13.88
N PRO A 65 19.05 1.39 14.83
CA PRO A 65 20.41 0.89 14.68
C PRO A 65 20.47 -0.12 13.53
N TYR A 66 21.56 -0.06 12.78
CA TYR A 66 21.91 -1.05 11.75
C TYR A 66 23.22 -1.75 12.08
N LYS A 67 23.46 -2.84 11.38
CA LYS A 67 24.77 -3.48 11.28
C LYS A 67 25.37 -3.18 9.92
N GLU A 68 26.65 -2.86 9.90
CA GLU A 68 27.41 -2.77 8.66
C GLU A 68 27.96 -4.13 8.27
N ARG A 69 27.77 -4.50 7.00
CA ARG A 69 28.38 -5.68 6.39
C ARG A 69 29.19 -5.24 5.19
N ASN A 70 30.49 -5.54 5.19
CA ASN A 70 31.34 -5.32 4.03
C ASN A 70 31.37 -6.58 3.16
N ILE A 71 30.98 -6.46 1.88
CA ILE A 71 31.06 -7.55 0.90
C ILE A 71 31.91 -7.06 -0.28
N GLU A 72 33.12 -7.60 -0.43
CA GLU A 72 34.04 -7.22 -1.53
C GLU A 72 34.29 -5.70 -1.64
N GLY A 73 34.44 -5.02 -0.49
CA GLY A 73 34.66 -3.58 -0.42
C GLY A 73 33.38 -2.73 -0.44
N LYS A 74 32.21 -3.34 -0.66
CA LYS A 74 30.90 -2.65 -0.65
C LYS A 74 30.32 -2.66 0.76
N GLN A 75 30.04 -1.47 1.31
CA GLN A 75 29.38 -1.33 2.61
C GLN A 75 27.87 -1.44 2.46
N ILE A 76 27.27 -2.40 3.17
CA ILE A 76 25.84 -2.65 3.16
C ILE A 76 25.30 -2.41 4.58
N HIS A 77 24.20 -1.67 4.68
CA HIS A 77 23.51 -1.43 5.94
C HIS A 77 22.35 -2.40 6.09
N GLU A 78 22.35 -3.17 7.17
CA GLU A 78 21.31 -4.16 7.48
C GLU A 78 20.58 -3.80 8.77
N TYR A 79 19.26 -3.69 8.70
CA TYR A 79 18.39 -3.35 9.81
C TYR A 79 17.44 -4.52 10.09
N ARG A 80 17.24 -4.83 11.38
CA ARG A 80 16.24 -5.79 11.84
C ARG A 80 15.43 -5.17 12.95
N PHE A 81 14.11 -5.12 12.79
CA PHE A 81 13.21 -4.46 13.72
C PHE A 81 11.81 -5.09 13.70
N GLN A 82 10.97 -4.69 14.67
CA GLN A 82 9.55 -5.05 14.73
C GLN A 82 8.71 -3.89 14.24
N VAL A 83 7.77 -4.15 13.33
CA VAL A 83 6.83 -3.14 12.84
C VAL A 83 5.60 -3.04 13.73
N GLU A 84 5.01 -1.86 13.75
CA GLU A 84 3.76 -1.54 14.42
C GLU A 84 2.70 -1.10 13.41
N LEU A 85 1.43 -1.25 13.77
CA LEU A 85 0.34 -0.73 12.95
C LEU A 85 0.46 0.80 12.86
N GLY A 86 0.31 1.33 11.65
CA GLY A 86 0.49 2.75 11.37
C GLY A 86 1.92 3.14 10.96
N ASP A 87 2.88 2.21 10.98
CA ASP A 87 4.24 2.48 10.49
C ASP A 87 4.24 2.76 8.97
N TYR A 88 5.00 3.78 8.57
CA TYR A 88 5.30 4.07 7.17
C TYR A 88 6.80 3.94 6.90
N PHE A 89 7.14 3.36 5.77
CA PHE A 89 8.51 3.27 5.27
C PHE A 89 8.56 3.87 3.87
N VAL A 90 9.36 4.90 3.68
CA VAL A 90 9.57 5.56 2.39
C VAL A 90 10.97 5.21 1.89
N LEU A 91 11.01 4.38 0.86
CA LEU A 91 12.21 4.07 0.09
C LEU A 91 12.28 5.01 -1.13
N MET A 92 13.49 5.42 -1.51
CA MET A 92 13.68 6.35 -2.61
C MET A 92 14.96 6.09 -3.39
N SER A 93 15.01 6.53 -4.66
CA SER A 93 16.26 6.65 -5.41
C SER A 93 16.96 7.97 -5.07
N ASP A 94 18.23 8.08 -5.46
CA ASP A 94 19.03 9.30 -5.37
C ASP A 94 18.45 10.47 -6.18
N GLY A 95 17.76 10.22 -7.30
CA GLY A 95 17.00 11.25 -8.04
C GLY A 95 16.04 12.07 -7.15
N VAL A 96 15.50 11.48 -6.07
CA VAL A 96 14.68 12.22 -5.10
C VAL A 96 15.50 13.26 -4.33
N LEU A 97 16.74 12.90 -3.92
CA LEU A 97 17.60 13.81 -3.18
C LEU A 97 18.18 14.89 -4.09
N TYR A 98 18.40 14.60 -5.38
CA TYR A 98 18.93 15.55 -6.36
C TYR A 98 17.85 16.31 -7.14
N ALA A 99 16.61 16.32 -6.66
CA ALA A 99 15.52 17.07 -7.26
C ALA A 99 15.78 18.59 -7.23
N GLY A 100 15.94 19.19 -8.40
CA GLY A 100 16.18 20.62 -8.59
C GLY A 100 16.26 20.99 -10.08
N PRO A 101 16.03 22.26 -10.45
CA PRO A 101 16.12 22.70 -11.84
C PRO A 101 17.58 22.59 -12.30
N GLY A 102 17.84 21.84 -13.36
CA GLY A 102 19.19 21.41 -13.82
C GLY A 102 20.23 22.50 -14.13
N ASP A 103 19.93 23.77 -13.90
CA ASP A 103 20.84 24.91 -14.05
C ASP A 103 21.35 25.48 -12.70
N PHE A 104 20.76 25.09 -11.56
CA PHE A 104 21.21 25.52 -10.24
C PHE A 104 21.32 24.33 -9.30
N LEU A 105 22.43 24.26 -8.56
CA LEU A 105 22.63 23.34 -7.45
C LEU A 105 21.36 23.20 -6.63
N ASN A 106 20.96 21.94 -6.43
CA ASN A 106 19.93 21.50 -5.49
C ASN A 106 19.78 22.50 -4.32
N PHE A 107 18.63 23.20 -4.25
CA PHE A 107 18.36 24.32 -3.33
C PHE A 107 18.24 23.89 -1.85
N GLY A 108 19.13 23.02 -1.37
CA GLY A 108 19.06 22.45 -0.02
C GLY A 108 17.99 21.38 0.14
N TRP A 109 17.53 20.74 -0.94
CA TRP A 109 16.71 19.53 -0.81
C TRP A 109 17.59 18.37 -0.38
N THR A 110 17.35 17.88 0.83
CA THR A 110 18.14 16.80 1.44
C THR A 110 17.20 15.70 1.90
N TRP A 111 17.80 14.63 2.45
CA TRP A 111 17.06 13.60 3.14
C TRP A 111 16.13 14.18 4.22
N ASP A 112 16.61 15.14 5.02
CA ASP A 112 15.79 15.81 6.05
C ASP A 112 14.62 16.61 5.45
N SER A 113 14.84 17.26 4.31
CA SER A 113 13.77 17.97 3.59
C SER A 113 12.68 16.99 3.13
N MET A 114 13.08 15.84 2.61
CA MET A 114 12.18 14.76 2.19
C MET A 114 11.46 14.09 3.37
N ALA A 115 12.14 13.90 4.50
CA ALA A 115 11.56 13.38 5.73
C ALA A 115 10.49 14.33 6.27
N LYS A 116 10.77 15.65 6.30
CA LYS A 116 9.80 16.68 6.67
C LYS A 116 8.62 16.73 5.69
N ALA A 117 8.87 16.59 4.38
CA ALA A 117 7.81 16.52 3.37
C ALA A 117 6.90 15.31 3.60
N SER A 118 7.51 14.14 3.87
CA SER A 118 6.79 12.92 4.20
C SER A 118 5.87 13.12 5.40
N LEU A 119 6.36 13.71 6.49
CA LEU A 119 5.55 14.04 7.66
C LEU A 119 4.42 15.03 7.34
N ARG A 120 4.67 16.09 6.57
CA ARG A 120 3.61 17.06 6.17
C ARG A 120 2.52 16.44 5.32
N CYS A 121 2.86 15.45 4.51
CA CYS A 121 1.90 14.73 3.67
C CYS A 121 1.11 13.67 4.44
N LEU A 122 1.55 13.28 5.65
CA LEU A 122 0.77 12.36 6.48
C LEU A 122 -0.49 13.06 6.99
N SER A 123 -1.64 12.58 6.56
CA SER A 123 -2.90 12.76 7.26
C SER A 123 -3.28 11.46 7.96
N GLU A 124 -4.21 11.51 8.93
CA GLU A 124 -4.64 10.37 9.76
C GLU A 124 -4.99 9.11 8.94
N GLU A 125 -5.28 9.25 7.64
CA GLU A 125 -5.63 8.15 6.75
C GLU A 125 -5.01 8.22 5.34
N ILE A 126 -3.79 8.73 5.16
CA ILE A 126 -3.17 8.67 3.83
C ILE A 126 -2.85 7.20 3.44
N SER A 127 -3.09 6.81 2.18
CA SER A 127 -2.68 5.49 1.70
C SER A 127 -1.22 5.52 1.26
N ALA A 128 -0.52 4.39 1.32
CA ALA A 128 0.85 4.29 0.81
C ALA A 128 0.97 4.83 -0.63
N SER A 129 0.00 4.47 -1.49
CA SER A 129 -0.03 4.95 -2.88
C SER A 129 -0.20 6.46 -3.02
N ARG A 130 -0.98 7.09 -2.12
CA ARG A 130 -1.17 8.54 -2.13
C ARG A 130 0.07 9.26 -1.64
N LEU A 131 0.67 8.77 -0.55
CA LEU A 131 1.90 9.34 -0.03
C LEU A 131 3.01 9.25 -1.08
N ALA A 132 3.19 8.08 -1.72
CA ALA A 132 4.17 7.91 -2.79
C ALA A 132 3.96 8.91 -3.94
N VAL A 133 2.71 9.10 -4.37
CA VAL A 133 2.35 10.07 -5.39
C VAL A 133 2.62 11.52 -4.95
N SER A 134 2.21 11.90 -3.74
CA SER A 134 2.41 13.26 -3.23
C SER A 134 3.89 13.62 -3.15
N LEU A 135 4.72 12.64 -2.76
CA LEU A 135 6.16 12.80 -2.69
C LEU A 135 6.82 12.85 -4.08
N ALA A 136 6.36 12.04 -5.02
CA ALA A 136 6.81 12.12 -6.42
C ALA A 136 6.38 13.44 -7.09
N ASP A 137 5.15 13.90 -6.88
CA ASP A 137 4.65 15.20 -7.34
C ASP A 137 5.52 16.34 -6.77
N THR A 138 5.90 16.26 -5.48
CA THR A 138 6.82 17.23 -4.86
C THR A 138 8.17 17.26 -5.57
N CYS A 139 8.72 16.10 -5.96
CA CYS A 139 9.99 16.05 -6.71
C CYS A 139 9.83 16.64 -8.12
N ASP A 140 8.74 16.34 -8.83
CA ASP A 140 8.46 16.90 -10.16
C ASP A 140 8.33 18.44 -10.13
N GLU A 141 7.69 18.98 -9.09
CA GLU A 141 7.63 20.42 -8.84
C GLU A 141 9.03 21.02 -8.60
N LEU A 142 9.88 20.35 -7.81
CA LEU A 142 11.27 20.78 -7.58
C LEU A 142 12.11 20.75 -8.87
N TYR A 143 11.82 19.82 -9.79
CA TYR A 143 12.39 19.80 -11.12
C TYR A 143 11.82 20.85 -12.09
N GLY A 144 10.84 21.66 -11.65
CA GLY A 144 10.14 22.59 -12.54
C GLY A 144 9.40 21.88 -13.66
N HIS A 145 8.87 20.69 -13.38
CA HIS A 145 8.22 19.78 -14.35
C HIS A 145 9.11 19.34 -15.50
N ARG A 146 10.43 19.35 -15.29
CA ARG A 146 11.44 18.86 -16.23
C ARG A 146 12.43 17.98 -15.48
N PRO A 147 12.06 16.71 -15.18
CA PRO A 147 12.90 15.79 -14.42
C PRO A 147 14.32 15.72 -14.99
N GLY A 148 15.31 16.00 -14.14
CA GLY A 148 16.73 15.94 -14.49
C GLY A 148 17.35 14.55 -14.27
N ASP A 149 16.66 13.68 -13.52
CA ASP A 149 17.10 12.33 -13.17
C ASP A 149 15.91 11.38 -12.94
N ASP A 150 16.17 10.07 -13.00
CA ASP A 150 15.19 9.03 -12.73
C ASP A 150 14.79 9.03 -11.23
N THR A 151 13.58 9.49 -10.97
CA THR A 151 13.05 9.67 -9.61
C THR A 151 12.06 8.57 -9.27
N THR A 152 12.39 7.76 -8.25
CA THR A 152 11.52 6.68 -7.77
C THR A 152 11.25 6.83 -6.27
N VAL A 153 9.98 6.78 -5.88
CA VAL A 153 9.53 6.72 -4.48
C VAL A 153 8.67 5.47 -4.30
N ALA A 154 8.97 4.65 -3.30
CA ALA A 154 8.15 3.52 -2.90
C ALA A 154 7.78 3.63 -1.42
N VAL A 155 6.50 3.45 -1.12
CA VAL A 155 5.97 3.57 0.25
C VAL A 155 5.36 2.24 0.69
N MET A 156 5.75 1.77 1.86
CA MET A 156 5.05 0.73 2.61
C MET A 156 4.27 1.38 3.76
N HIS A 157 3.03 0.94 3.98
CA HIS A 157 2.23 1.31 5.15
C HIS A 157 1.72 0.03 5.81
N VAL A 158 2.05 -0.14 7.10
CA VAL A 158 1.64 -1.30 7.90
C VAL A 158 0.23 -1.05 8.43
N ILE A 159 -0.75 -1.68 7.77
CA ILE A 159 -2.18 -1.54 8.12
C ILE A 159 -2.74 -2.82 8.73
N PRO A 160 -3.80 -2.74 9.55
CA PRO A 160 -4.51 -3.92 10.00
C PRO A 160 -5.07 -4.68 8.80
N ARG A 161 -5.19 -6.01 8.93
CA ARG A 161 -5.85 -6.83 7.92
C ARG A 161 -7.31 -6.39 7.77
N GLN A 162 -7.69 -6.15 6.54
CA GLN A 162 -9.05 -5.75 6.17
C GLN A 162 -9.81 -6.95 5.59
N VAL A 163 -10.80 -7.47 6.34
CA VAL A 163 -11.65 -8.58 5.88
C VAL A 163 -13.01 -8.05 5.48
N VAL A 164 -13.43 -8.39 4.27
CA VAL A 164 -14.74 -8.04 3.71
C VAL A 164 -15.40 -9.33 3.25
N ASN A 165 -16.61 -9.59 3.75
CA ASN A 165 -17.43 -10.70 3.31
C ASN A 165 -18.54 -10.14 2.45
N ILE A 166 -18.77 -10.78 1.31
CA ILE A 166 -19.81 -10.36 0.37
C ILE A 166 -20.80 -11.50 0.26
N PHE A 167 -22.05 -11.25 0.66
CA PHE A 167 -23.17 -12.11 0.38
C PHE A 167 -23.82 -11.65 -0.94
N THR A 168 -23.62 -12.45 -1.97
CA THR A 168 -24.16 -12.21 -3.31
C THR A 168 -24.55 -13.55 -3.93
N GLY A 169 -25.63 -13.56 -4.71
CA GLY A 169 -26.25 -14.80 -5.18
C GLY A 169 -27.04 -15.46 -4.04
N PRO A 170 -28.37 -15.40 -4.04
CA PRO A 170 -29.16 -16.09 -3.03
C PRO A 170 -28.94 -17.62 -3.12
N PRO A 171 -29.14 -18.37 -2.02
CA PRO A 171 -29.18 -19.83 -2.07
C PRO A 171 -30.20 -20.33 -3.09
N GLU A 172 -29.93 -21.48 -3.70
CA GLU A 172 -30.85 -22.12 -4.63
C GLU A 172 -32.13 -22.59 -3.92
N ASN A 173 -31.99 -23.12 -2.70
CA ASN A 173 -33.08 -23.61 -1.87
C ASN A 173 -33.37 -22.64 -0.72
N LYS A 174 -34.65 -22.33 -0.51
CA LYS A 174 -35.11 -21.38 0.52
C LYS A 174 -34.82 -21.87 1.95
N GLU A 175 -34.77 -23.19 2.15
CA GLU A 175 -34.48 -23.85 3.41
C GLU A 175 -33.04 -23.57 3.88
N ASP A 176 -32.14 -23.21 2.96
CA ASP A 176 -30.75 -22.87 3.26
C ASP A 176 -30.55 -21.40 3.68
N ASP A 177 -31.54 -20.54 3.46
CA ASP A 177 -31.44 -19.10 3.69
C ASP A 177 -30.98 -18.77 5.11
N GLU A 178 -31.62 -19.39 6.12
CA GLU A 178 -31.32 -19.12 7.51
C GLU A 178 -29.89 -19.58 7.88
N ARG A 179 -29.50 -20.77 7.41
CA ARG A 179 -28.18 -21.34 7.65
C ARG A 179 -27.07 -20.47 7.04
N VAL A 180 -27.25 -20.04 5.79
CA VAL A 180 -26.26 -19.25 5.04
C VAL A 180 -26.13 -17.85 5.63
N VAL A 181 -27.23 -17.15 5.91
CA VAL A 181 -27.18 -15.80 6.49
C VAL A 181 -26.57 -15.84 7.89
N LYS A 182 -26.91 -16.82 8.74
CA LYS A 182 -26.28 -16.97 10.06
C LYS A 182 -24.78 -17.27 9.95
N ALA A 183 -24.36 -18.09 9.00
CA ALA A 183 -22.94 -18.35 8.76
C ALA A 183 -22.21 -17.08 8.29
N PHE A 184 -22.80 -16.33 7.36
CA PHE A 184 -22.29 -15.05 6.88
C PHE A 184 -22.11 -14.05 8.02
N MET A 185 -23.12 -13.88 8.89
CA MET A 185 -23.05 -12.95 10.02
C MET A 185 -22.02 -13.35 11.08
N LYS A 186 -21.71 -14.65 11.22
CA LYS A 186 -20.66 -15.15 12.14
C LYS A 186 -19.24 -14.88 11.64
N GLN A 187 -19.05 -14.56 10.36
CA GLN A 187 -17.72 -14.25 9.84
C GLN A 187 -17.20 -12.96 10.50
N GLU A 188 -15.90 -12.81 10.61
CA GLU A 188 -15.26 -11.56 11.05
C GLU A 188 -15.28 -10.49 9.95
N GLY A 189 -15.00 -9.23 10.29
CA GLY A 189 -14.86 -8.15 9.31
C GLY A 189 -16.18 -7.67 8.72
N LYS A 190 -16.09 -6.84 7.67
CA LYS A 190 -17.24 -6.13 7.12
C LYS A 190 -18.21 -7.08 6.41
N LYS A 191 -19.50 -6.74 6.48
CA LYS A 191 -20.63 -7.47 5.90
C LYS A 191 -21.22 -6.64 4.78
N VAL A 192 -21.05 -7.13 3.56
CA VAL A 192 -21.62 -6.51 2.36
C VAL A 192 -22.67 -7.45 1.79
N VAL A 193 -23.85 -6.94 1.50
CA VAL A 193 -24.89 -7.67 0.74
C VAL A 193 -25.03 -7.03 -0.63
N SER A 194 -24.98 -7.84 -1.68
CA SER A 194 -25.03 -7.36 -3.06
C SER A 194 -26.04 -8.17 -3.86
N GLY A 195 -27.20 -7.58 -4.12
CA GLY A 195 -28.34 -8.25 -4.71
C GLY A 195 -29.66 -7.89 -4.01
N GLY A 196 -30.68 -7.47 -4.76
CA GLY A 196 -32.02 -7.25 -4.19
C GLY A 196 -32.60 -8.50 -3.51
N THR A 197 -32.45 -9.67 -4.13
CA THR A 197 -32.90 -10.94 -3.54
C THR A 197 -32.09 -11.30 -2.30
N SER A 198 -30.76 -11.18 -2.36
CA SER A 198 -29.87 -11.41 -1.20
C SER A 198 -30.17 -10.46 -0.04
N ALA A 199 -30.48 -9.20 -0.32
CA ALA A 199 -30.88 -8.21 0.67
C ALA A 199 -32.20 -8.58 1.33
N ASN A 200 -33.22 -8.96 0.57
CA ASN A 200 -34.50 -9.43 1.10
C ASN A 200 -34.36 -10.69 1.97
N ILE A 201 -33.52 -11.63 1.57
CA ILE A 201 -33.24 -12.83 2.37
C ILE A 201 -32.53 -12.46 3.68
N ALA A 202 -31.48 -11.64 3.61
CA ALA A 202 -30.75 -11.19 4.79
C ALA A 202 -31.67 -10.45 5.77
N ALA A 203 -32.44 -9.47 5.30
CA ALA A 203 -33.39 -8.71 6.11
C ALA A 203 -34.44 -9.60 6.78
N ARG A 204 -35.04 -10.53 6.02
CA ARG A 204 -36.02 -11.49 6.54
C ARG A 204 -35.44 -12.38 7.63
N VAL A 205 -34.25 -12.95 7.42
CA VAL A 205 -33.61 -13.84 8.41
C VAL A 205 -33.15 -13.06 9.65
N LEU A 206 -32.73 -11.81 9.49
CA LEU A 206 -32.31 -10.96 10.61
C LEU A 206 -33.48 -10.28 11.34
N GLY A 207 -34.70 -10.36 10.79
CA GLY A 207 -35.87 -9.65 11.32
C GLY A 207 -35.72 -8.13 11.25
N LYS A 208 -35.08 -7.62 10.20
CA LYS A 208 -34.79 -6.20 10.00
C LYS A 208 -35.49 -5.67 8.75
N GLU A 209 -35.76 -4.38 8.72
CA GLU A 209 -36.31 -3.69 7.55
C GLU A 209 -35.19 -3.27 6.58
N ILE A 210 -35.55 -3.09 5.31
CA ILE A 210 -34.66 -2.58 4.26
C ILE A 210 -35.11 -1.17 3.88
N TYR A 211 -34.19 -0.22 3.93
CA TYR A 211 -34.44 1.15 3.49
C TYR A 211 -33.53 1.50 2.32
N THR A 212 -34.09 1.96 1.21
CA THR A 212 -33.30 2.49 0.10
C THR A 212 -32.69 3.84 0.51
N SER A 213 -31.38 3.97 0.38
CA SER A 213 -30.66 5.22 0.63
C SER A 213 -30.47 5.98 -0.68
N LEU A 214 -30.99 7.19 -0.75
CA LEU A 214 -30.78 8.11 -1.88
C LEU A 214 -29.68 9.14 -1.63
N LYS A 215 -28.92 9.00 -0.53
CA LYS A 215 -27.90 10.00 -0.12
C LYS A 215 -26.78 10.17 -1.15
N ASP A 216 -26.50 9.15 -1.96
CA ASP A 216 -25.38 9.12 -2.92
C ASP A 216 -25.84 8.63 -4.31
N TYR A 217 -26.80 9.32 -4.92
CA TYR A 217 -27.30 8.95 -6.25
C TYR A 217 -26.25 9.22 -7.35
N ASP A 218 -25.62 8.15 -7.86
CA ASP A 218 -24.88 8.17 -9.12
C ASP A 218 -25.78 7.58 -10.23
N PRO A 219 -26.09 8.31 -11.32
CA PRO A 219 -26.93 7.79 -12.40
C PRO A 219 -26.35 6.52 -13.08
N LYS A 220 -25.08 6.17 -12.83
CA LYS A 220 -24.43 4.98 -13.37
C LYS A 220 -24.50 3.76 -12.45
N VAL A 221 -24.84 3.95 -11.17
CA VAL A 221 -24.90 2.86 -10.18
C VAL A 221 -26.19 3.01 -9.37
N PRO A 222 -27.03 1.97 -9.29
CA PRO A 222 -28.26 2.03 -8.50
C PRO A 222 -28.00 2.41 -7.03
N PRO A 223 -28.98 3.04 -6.36
CA PRO A 223 -28.82 3.46 -4.97
C PRO A 223 -28.52 2.29 -4.04
N THR A 224 -27.82 2.58 -2.95
CA THR A 224 -27.57 1.62 -1.88
C THR A 224 -28.82 1.43 -1.02
N ALA A 225 -28.78 0.43 -0.15
CA ALA A 225 -29.78 0.25 0.89
C ALA A 225 -29.12 0.10 2.27
N VAL A 226 -29.94 0.19 3.31
CA VAL A 226 -29.54 0.03 4.71
C VAL A 226 -30.32 -1.13 5.30
N ILE A 227 -29.58 -2.04 5.96
CA ILE A 227 -30.10 -3.11 6.80
C ILE A 227 -29.29 -3.05 8.08
N GLU A 228 -29.95 -2.97 9.24
CA GLU A 228 -29.25 -2.96 10.52
C GLU A 228 -28.38 -4.22 10.70
N GLY A 229 -27.11 -4.03 11.05
CA GLY A 229 -26.13 -5.12 11.17
C GLY A 229 -25.37 -5.46 9.87
N ILE A 230 -25.69 -4.81 8.74
CA ILE A 230 -24.96 -4.95 7.47
C ILE A 230 -24.25 -3.63 7.16
N ASP A 231 -22.94 -3.67 6.91
CA ASP A 231 -22.14 -2.47 6.66
C ASP A 231 -22.46 -1.80 5.31
N LEU A 232 -22.85 -2.57 4.28
CA LEU A 232 -23.18 -2.05 2.96
C LEU A 232 -24.17 -2.97 2.21
N VAL A 233 -25.25 -2.40 1.68
CA VAL A 233 -26.20 -3.11 0.81
C VAL A 233 -26.26 -2.44 -0.57
N THR A 234 -26.14 -3.24 -1.63
CA THR A 234 -26.08 -2.77 -3.03
C THR A 234 -26.97 -3.60 -3.94
N GLU A 235 -27.22 -3.10 -5.15
CA GLU A 235 -28.13 -3.73 -6.13
C GLU A 235 -27.69 -5.13 -6.59
N GLY A 236 -26.37 -5.38 -6.69
CA GLY A 236 -25.85 -6.66 -7.16
C GLY A 236 -24.95 -6.52 -8.38
N VAL A 237 -25.41 -7.07 -9.51
CA VAL A 237 -24.58 -7.31 -10.70
C VAL A 237 -24.05 -6.00 -11.30
N LEU A 238 -24.85 -4.93 -11.33
CA LEU A 238 -24.41 -3.66 -11.91
C LEU A 238 -23.31 -3.03 -11.06
N THR A 239 -23.49 -3.01 -9.73
CA THR A 239 -22.49 -2.49 -8.79
C THR A 239 -21.21 -3.31 -8.84
N LEU A 240 -21.30 -4.64 -8.83
CA LEU A 240 -20.12 -5.53 -8.91
C LEU A 240 -19.40 -5.40 -10.26
N GLY A 241 -20.14 -5.25 -11.36
CA GLY A 241 -19.58 -5.01 -12.69
C GLY A 241 -18.78 -3.71 -12.75
N MET A 242 -19.31 -2.63 -12.17
CA MET A 242 -18.61 -1.36 -12.06
C MET A 242 -17.39 -1.45 -11.14
N ALA A 243 -17.51 -2.09 -9.98
CA ALA A 243 -16.39 -2.34 -9.07
C ALA A 243 -15.25 -3.11 -9.77
N LEU A 244 -15.59 -4.17 -10.53
CA LEU A 244 -14.62 -4.92 -11.32
C LEU A 244 -13.93 -4.07 -12.38
N LYS A 245 -14.67 -3.19 -13.07
CA LYS A 245 -14.10 -2.25 -14.05
C LYS A 245 -13.11 -1.30 -13.40
N LEU A 246 -13.42 -0.81 -12.21
CA LEU A 246 -12.56 0.10 -11.45
C LEU A 246 -11.30 -0.64 -10.94
N LEU A 247 -11.45 -1.86 -10.42
CA LEU A 247 -10.32 -2.70 -10.01
C LEU A 247 -9.40 -3.05 -11.19
N LYS A 248 -9.97 -3.42 -12.34
CA LYS A 248 -9.19 -3.66 -13.57
C LYS A 248 -8.45 -2.40 -14.02
N LYS A 249 -9.07 -1.22 -13.89
CA LYS A 249 -8.42 0.06 -14.20
C LYS A 249 -7.29 0.37 -13.21
N TYR A 250 -7.50 0.10 -11.93
CA TYR A 250 -6.49 0.24 -10.86
C TYR A 250 -5.26 -0.63 -11.12
N VAL A 251 -5.45 -1.87 -11.60
CA VAL A 251 -4.34 -2.78 -11.92
C VAL A 251 -3.65 -2.43 -13.25
N LYS A 252 -4.40 -2.05 -14.29
CA LYS A 252 -3.84 -1.85 -15.65
C LYS A 252 -3.25 -0.47 -15.91
N LYS A 253 -3.72 0.58 -15.24
CA LYS A 253 -3.15 1.92 -15.37
C LYS A 253 -2.30 2.15 -14.14
N GLY A 254 -0.99 2.40 -14.33
CA GLY A 254 -0.13 2.90 -13.25
C GLY A 254 -0.86 4.03 -12.52
N LEU A 255 -0.91 3.94 -11.19
CA LEU A 255 -1.74 4.79 -10.34
C LEU A 255 -1.43 6.26 -10.60
N THR A 256 -2.26 6.95 -11.39
CA THR A 256 -2.01 8.36 -11.65
C THR A 256 -2.44 9.20 -10.45
N PRO A 257 -1.77 10.33 -10.17
CA PRO A 257 -2.18 11.24 -9.12
C PRO A 257 -3.65 11.66 -9.24
N ARG A 258 -4.07 11.99 -10.47
CA ARG A 258 -5.47 12.32 -10.79
C ARG A 258 -6.45 11.18 -10.50
N PHE A 259 -6.04 9.92 -10.71
CA PHE A 259 -6.88 8.78 -10.36
C PHE A 259 -7.05 8.68 -8.85
N LEU A 260 -6.01 8.85 -8.04
CA LEU A 260 -6.11 8.70 -6.58
C LEU A 260 -6.79 9.89 -5.87
N ARG A 261 -6.70 11.10 -6.44
CA ARG A 261 -7.37 12.32 -5.93
C ARG A 261 -8.90 12.27 -6.05
N ASN A 262 -9.43 11.55 -7.04
CA ASN A 262 -10.87 11.49 -7.30
C ASN A 262 -11.64 10.46 -6.44
N TRP A 263 -10.96 9.79 -5.52
CA TRP A 263 -11.60 8.79 -4.66
C TRP A 263 -11.53 9.30 -3.23
N THR A 264 -12.66 9.46 -2.55
CA THR A 264 -12.66 9.62 -1.09
C THR A 264 -12.67 8.21 -0.49
N ARG A 265 -11.95 7.95 0.60
CA ARG A 265 -12.01 6.62 1.21
C ARG A 265 -13.41 6.41 1.78
N VAL A 266 -13.91 5.17 1.72
CA VAL A 266 -15.11 4.72 2.44
C VAL A 266 -14.80 4.44 3.93
N THR A 267 -13.66 4.93 4.46
CA THR A 267 -13.16 4.59 5.80
C THR A 267 -13.57 5.55 6.91
N GLU A 268 -14.50 6.48 6.67
CA GLU A 268 -15.17 7.26 7.73
C GLU A 268 -16.04 6.40 8.68
N LEU A 269 -15.88 5.08 8.71
CA LEU A 269 -16.59 4.16 9.60
C LEU A 269 -15.58 3.44 10.52
N PRO A 270 -15.66 3.67 11.84
CA PRO A 270 -14.69 3.18 12.80
C PRO A 270 -14.79 1.65 13.01
N ASP A 271 -13.74 1.11 13.61
CA ASP A 271 -13.55 -0.25 14.11
C ASP A 271 -13.01 -1.30 13.12
N TRP A 272 -11.69 -1.52 13.21
CA TRP A 272 -10.90 -2.45 12.41
C TRP A 272 -9.86 -3.17 13.29
N GLN A 273 -10.16 -4.37 13.82
CA GLN A 273 -9.11 -5.24 14.35
C GLN A 273 -9.36 -6.73 14.08
N ASN A 274 -8.24 -7.38 13.74
CA ASN A 274 -7.90 -8.82 13.75
C ASN A 274 -8.38 -9.71 12.59
N CYS A 275 -7.39 -10.29 11.88
CA CYS A 275 -7.31 -11.74 11.67
C CYS A 275 -5.94 -12.21 11.12
N SER A 276 -5.62 -13.50 11.29
CA SER A 276 -4.40 -14.17 10.82
C SER A 276 -4.70 -15.29 9.80
N SER A 277 -3.82 -15.50 8.81
CA SER A 277 -3.65 -16.79 8.10
C SER A 277 -2.57 -16.79 7.00
N LYS A 278 -1.58 -17.70 7.15
CA LYS A 278 -0.64 -18.34 6.19
C LYS A 278 0.38 -17.52 5.37
N ASN A 279 1.59 -18.10 5.30
CA ASN A 279 2.91 -17.54 5.01
C ASN A 279 3.18 -17.16 3.55
N VAL A 280 3.16 -15.86 3.26
CA VAL A 280 4.00 -15.26 2.21
C VAL A 280 4.48 -13.90 2.75
N PRO A 281 5.79 -13.65 2.89
CA PRO A 281 6.32 -12.34 3.27
C PRO A 281 6.06 -11.33 2.14
N ARG A 282 5.82 -10.06 2.49
CA ARG A 282 5.72 -8.98 1.50
C ARG A 282 7.05 -8.23 1.47
N TYR A 283 7.54 -7.93 0.27
CA TYR A 283 8.77 -7.18 0.08
C TYR A 283 8.57 -6.05 -0.94
N ILE A 284 9.28 -4.95 -0.73
CA ILE A 284 9.48 -3.89 -1.71
C ILE A 284 10.98 -3.82 -1.98
N CYS A 285 11.35 -3.87 -3.26
CA CYS A 285 12.71 -3.68 -3.73
C CYS A 285 12.73 -2.45 -4.63
N LEU A 286 13.57 -1.49 -4.30
CA LEU A 286 13.83 -0.31 -5.12
C LEU A 286 15.29 -0.36 -5.55
N SER A 287 15.54 -0.36 -6.85
CA SER A 287 16.89 -0.39 -7.42
C SER A 287 17.10 0.82 -8.32
N GLY A 288 18.20 1.54 -8.12
CA GLY A 288 18.64 2.62 -9.00
C GLY A 288 19.83 2.17 -9.86
N LYS A 289 19.96 2.73 -11.06
CA LYS A 289 21.21 2.66 -11.83
C LYS A 289 21.87 4.03 -11.76
N ARG A 290 23.17 4.06 -11.46
CA ARG A 290 23.99 5.28 -11.52
C ARG A 290 24.79 5.36 -12.82
#